data_AF-A0A498SM19-F1
#
_entry.id   AF-A0A498SM19-F1
#
_cell.length_a   1.000
_cell.length_b   1.000
_cell.length_c   1.000
_cell.angle_alpha   90.00
_cell.angle_beta   90.00
_cell.angle_gamma   90.00
#
_symmetry.space_group_name_H-M   'P 1'
#
loop_
_entity.id
_entity.type
_entity.pdbx_description
1 polymer ?
#
loop_
_entity_poly.entity_id
_entity_poly.type
_entity_poly.pdbx_seq_one_letter_code
_entity_poly.pdbx_strand_id
1 'polypeptide(L)'
;MKPKNRNNREEECRNNLVESFVEHHLTVEQIKDIYIDSNINSQYPERSDGLNSIEARKRLRDGGANIIECPRKINNVKLFLRQFLYRLWLLLLGK
;
A
#
# COMPACT_ATOMS: atom_id res chain seq x y z
N MET A 1 -24.60 18.39 -1.21
CA MET A 1 -24.85 16.97 -1.59
C MET A 1 -23.90 16.63 -2.74
N LYS A 2 -22.80 15.88 -2.59
CA LYS A 2 -22.72 14.40 -2.62
C LYS A 2 -21.39 13.91 -1.97
N PRO A 3 -21.33 13.62 -0.66
CA PRO A 3 -20.20 12.90 -0.05
C PRO A 3 -20.38 11.36 -0.06
N LYS A 4 -21.61 10.87 -0.30
CA LYS A 4 -22.01 9.46 -0.11
C LYS A 4 -21.28 8.46 -1.03
N ASN A 5 -20.82 8.89 -2.22
CA ASN A 5 -20.21 8.00 -3.22
C ASN A 5 -18.71 7.75 -2.99
N ARG A 6 -18.04 8.56 -2.17
CA ARG A 6 -16.61 8.41 -1.89
C ARG A 6 -16.39 7.40 -0.75
N ASN A 7 -17.18 7.53 0.30
CA ASN A 7 -17.18 6.62 1.45
C ASN A 7 -17.49 5.18 1.02
N ASN A 8 -18.46 4.97 0.13
CA ASN A 8 -18.79 3.62 -0.36
C ASN A 8 -17.62 2.95 -1.09
N ARG A 9 -16.82 3.69 -1.86
CA ARG A 9 -15.65 3.12 -2.59
C ARG A 9 -14.50 2.79 -1.64
N GLU A 10 -14.28 3.64 -0.63
CA GLU A 10 -13.26 3.40 0.39
C GLU A 10 -13.62 2.20 1.26
N GLU A 11 -14.91 2.03 1.57
CA GLU A 11 -15.45 0.88 2.28
C GLU A 11 -15.35 -0.41 1.45
N GLU A 12 -15.68 -0.35 0.16
CA GLU A 12 -15.50 -1.47 -0.78
C GLU A 12 -14.02 -1.87 -0.93
N CYS A 13 -13.10 -0.91 -1.09
CA CYS A 13 -11.66 -1.17 -1.11
C CYS A 13 -11.17 -1.82 0.20
N ARG A 14 -11.66 -1.36 1.35
CA ARG A 14 -11.32 -1.96 2.65
C ARG A 14 -11.83 -3.40 2.76
N ASN A 15 -13.06 -3.66 2.33
CA ASN A 15 -13.64 -4.99 2.38
C ASN A 15 -12.89 -5.96 1.46
N ASN A 16 -12.57 -5.52 0.24
CA ASN A 16 -11.74 -6.29 -0.70
C ASN A 16 -10.35 -6.61 -0.15
N LEU A 17 -9.73 -5.67 0.61
CA LEU A 17 -8.45 -5.92 1.27
C LEU A 17 -8.58 -6.95 2.38
N VAL A 18 -9.62 -6.86 3.22
CA VAL A 18 -9.86 -7.81 4.31
C VAL A 18 -10.08 -9.23 3.76
N GLU A 19 -10.81 -9.38 2.66
CA GLU A 19 -11.00 -10.67 1.98
C GLU A 19 -9.70 -11.24 1.40
N SER A 20 -8.71 -10.38 1.11
CA SER A 20 -7.41 -10.83 0.58
C SER A 20 -6.46 -11.40 1.63
N PHE A 21 -6.65 -11.12 2.92
CA PHE A 21 -5.77 -11.63 3.99
C PHE A 21 -6.32 -12.92 4.57
N VAL A 22 -5.92 -14.06 4.01
CA VAL A 22 -6.45 -15.38 4.40
C VAL A 22 -5.48 -16.19 5.25
N GLU A 23 -4.22 -15.77 5.33
CA GLU A 23 -3.13 -16.54 5.93
C GLU A 23 -3.35 -16.83 7.42
N HIS A 24 -4.05 -15.93 8.11
CA HIS A 24 -4.34 -16.06 9.53
C HIS A 24 -5.33 -17.19 9.87
N HIS A 25 -6.05 -17.72 8.88
CA HIS A 25 -6.93 -18.88 9.04
C HIS A 25 -6.24 -20.22 8.69
N LEU A 26 -5.00 -20.17 8.22
CA LEU A 26 -4.27 -21.34 7.76
C LEU A 26 -3.45 -21.98 8.89
N THR A 27 -3.29 -23.30 8.83
CA THR A 27 -2.34 -24.00 9.69
C THR A 27 -0.90 -23.73 9.23
N VAL A 28 0.07 -23.91 10.12
CA VAL A 28 1.50 -23.72 9.78
C VAL A 28 1.92 -24.65 8.64
N GLU A 29 1.38 -25.86 8.58
CA GLU A 29 1.64 -26.80 7.47
C GLU A 29 1.14 -26.25 6.13
N GLN A 30 -0.05 -25.67 6.09
CA GLN A 30 -0.59 -25.03 4.88
C GLN A 30 0.22 -23.79 4.48
N ILE A 31 0.65 -22.97 5.45
CA ILE A 31 1.50 -21.81 5.19
C ILE A 31 2.84 -22.25 4.59
N LYS A 32 3.41 -23.35 5.11
CA LYS A 32 4.64 -23.95 4.56
C LYS A 32 4.46 -24.37 3.10
N ASP A 33 3.32 -24.97 2.76
CA ASP A 33 3.02 -25.41 1.39
C ASP A 33 2.82 -24.23 0.42
N ILE A 34 2.28 -23.10 0.90
CA ILE A 34 2.11 -21.88 0.10
C ILE A 34 3.46 -21.16 -0.09
N TYR A 35 4.26 -21.03 0.97
CA TYR A 35 5.50 -20.26 0.98
C TYR A 35 6.73 -21.17 1.03
N ILE A 36 6.86 -22.04 0.03
CA ILE A 36 7.88 -23.10 -0.06
C ILE A 36 9.31 -22.56 0.19
N ASP A 37 9.66 -21.43 -0.42
CA ASP A 37 11.03 -20.88 -0.31
C ASP A 37 11.37 -20.24 1.05
N SER A 38 10.38 -20.15 1.95
CA SER A 38 10.57 -19.57 3.29
C SER A 38 11.08 -20.58 4.31
N ASN A 39 11.28 -21.85 3.91
CA ASN A 39 11.88 -22.92 4.72
C ASN A 39 11.24 -23.04 6.12
N ILE A 40 9.91 -23.01 6.17
CA ILE A 40 9.16 -23.02 7.44
C ILE A 40 9.25 -24.40 8.09
N ASN A 41 9.65 -24.42 9.36
CA ASN A 41 9.62 -25.61 10.19
C ASN A 41 8.24 -25.74 10.85
N SER A 42 7.46 -26.76 10.47
CA SER A 42 6.09 -26.94 10.96
C SER A 42 6.01 -27.35 12.44
N GLN A 43 7.05 -28.00 12.97
CA GLN A 43 7.08 -28.45 14.36
C GLN A 43 7.60 -27.36 15.31
N TYR A 44 8.54 -26.54 14.84
CA TYR A 44 9.15 -25.45 15.60
C TYR A 44 9.27 -24.19 14.72
N PRO A 45 8.17 -23.45 14.50
CA PRO A 45 8.14 -22.31 13.58
C PRO A 45 9.17 -21.23 13.93
N GLU A 46 9.46 -21.05 15.21
CA GLU A 46 10.46 -20.11 15.73
C GLU A 46 11.91 -20.46 15.35
N ARG A 47 12.16 -21.68 14.89
CA ARG A 47 13.46 -22.16 14.41
C ARG A 47 13.55 -22.30 12.89
N SER A 48 12.61 -21.68 12.16
CA SER A 48 12.63 -21.72 10.70
C SER A 48 13.86 -21.00 10.15
N ASP A 49 14.49 -21.57 9.12
CA ASP A 49 15.70 -21.00 8.50
C ASP A 49 15.38 -19.71 7.72
N GLY A 50 14.13 -19.54 7.31
CA GLY A 50 13.66 -18.37 6.59
C GLY A 50 14.08 -18.36 5.12
N LEU A 51 14.06 -17.17 4.53
CA LEU A 51 14.32 -16.96 3.10
C LEU A 51 15.81 -16.98 2.77
N ASN A 52 16.15 -17.68 1.69
CA ASN A 52 17.48 -17.56 1.11
C ASN A 52 17.71 -16.15 0.55
N SER A 53 18.94 -15.66 0.61
CA SER A 53 19.37 -14.35 0.10
C SER A 53 19.03 -14.14 -1.38
N ILE A 54 19.06 -15.20 -2.19
CA ILE A 54 18.73 -15.13 -3.62
C ILE A 54 17.23 -14.82 -3.81
N GLU A 55 16.37 -15.55 -3.11
CA GLU A 55 14.92 -15.38 -3.19
C GLU A 55 14.47 -14.07 -2.54
N ALA A 56 15.07 -13.69 -1.41
CA ALA A 56 14.82 -12.40 -0.77
C ALA A 56 15.10 -11.22 -1.72
N ARG A 57 16.22 -11.27 -2.48
CA ARG A 57 16.51 -10.26 -3.51
C ARG A 57 15.52 -10.28 -4.66
N LYS A 58 15.02 -11.45 -5.05
CA LYS A 58 13.99 -11.57 -6.09
C LYS A 58 12.69 -10.92 -5.62
N ARG A 59 12.21 -11.24 -4.42
CA ARG A 59 11.00 -10.64 -3.83
C ARG A 59 11.12 -9.14 -3.64
N LEU A 60 12.30 -8.63 -3.28
CA LEU A 60 12.54 -7.18 -3.20
C LEU A 60 12.43 -6.50 -4.57
N ARG A 61 12.92 -7.14 -5.65
CA ARG A 61 12.77 -6.60 -7.01
C ARG A 61 11.33 -6.65 -7.50
N ASP A 62 10.61 -7.73 -7.19
CA ASP A 62 9.27 -7.97 -7.70
C ASP A 62 8.20 -7.19 -6.91
N GLY A 63 8.31 -7.15 -5.57
CA GLY A 63 7.34 -6.51 -4.67
C GLY A 63 7.73 -5.12 -4.18
N GLY A 64 8.97 -4.69 -4.41
CA GLY A 64 9.49 -3.42 -3.90
C GLY A 64 9.81 -3.45 -2.41
N ALA A 65 10.18 -2.29 -1.87
CA ALA A 65 10.52 -2.15 -0.46
C ALA A 65 9.25 -2.08 0.41
N ASN A 66 9.26 -2.75 1.57
CA ASN A 66 8.19 -2.67 2.56
C ASN A 66 8.23 -1.32 3.30
N ILE A 67 7.90 -0.24 2.59
CA ILE A 67 7.91 1.13 3.07
C ILE A 67 6.59 1.77 2.69
N ILE A 68 5.90 2.35 3.66
CA ILE A 68 4.72 3.18 3.39
C ILE A 68 5.23 4.52 2.84
N GLU A 69 4.97 4.79 1.56
CA GLU A 69 5.40 6.03 0.93
C GLU A 69 4.86 7.24 1.70
N CYS A 70 5.75 8.20 1.98
CA CYS A 70 5.32 9.46 2.56
C CYS A 70 4.35 10.16 1.60
N PRO A 71 3.25 10.75 2.12
CA PRO A 71 2.30 11.46 1.28
C PRO A 71 3.03 12.56 0.50
N ARG A 72 2.69 12.70 -0.79
CA ARG A 72 3.33 13.67 -1.68
C ARG A 72 3.24 15.07 -1.09
N LYS A 73 4.37 15.63 -0.66
CA LYS A 73 4.45 17.02 -0.21
C LYS A 73 4.39 17.93 -1.42
N ILE A 74 3.40 18.82 -1.46
CA ILE A 74 3.31 19.88 -2.47
C ILE A 74 4.17 21.05 -1.98
N ASN A 75 5.03 21.58 -2.85
CA ASN A 75 5.84 22.77 -2.55
C ASN A 75 4.92 23.97 -2.22
N ASN A 76 5.26 24.73 -1.18
CA ASN A 76 4.55 25.94 -0.75
C ASN A 76 4.37 26.96 -1.88
N VAL A 77 5.35 27.13 -2.77
CA VAL A 77 5.23 28.04 -3.92
C VAL A 77 4.15 27.56 -4.90
N LYS A 78 4.09 26.24 -5.14
CA LYS A 78 3.06 25.64 -5.98
C LYS A 78 1.67 25.77 -5.37
N LEU A 79 1.56 25.64 -4.04
CA LEU A 79 0.31 25.90 -3.32
C LEU A 79 -0.11 27.36 -3.42
N PHE A 80 0.82 28.30 -3.21
CA PHE A 80 0.59 29.74 -3.32
C PHE A 80 0.07 30.11 -4.71
N LEU A 81 0.78 29.71 -5.77
CA LEU A 81 0.36 29.97 -7.15
C LEU A 81 -1.05 29.40 -7.41
N ARG A 82 -1.35 28.19 -6.94
CA ARG A 82 -2.68 27.59 -7.10
C ARG A 82 -3.79 28.36 -6.36
N GLN A 83 -3.51 28.95 -5.20
CA GLN A 83 -4.47 29.75 -4.44
C GLN A 83 -4.83 31.06 -5.14
N PHE A 84 -3.83 31.73 -5.73
CA PHE A 84 -4.01 33.05 -6.34
C PHE A 84 -4.26 33.02 -7.84
N LEU A 85 -4.10 31.87 -8.50
CA LEU A 85 -4.26 31.74 -9.95
C LEU A 85 -5.60 32.31 -10.43
N TYR A 86 -6.72 31.88 -9.84
CA TYR A 86 -8.04 32.32 -10.26
C TYR A 86 -8.32 33.78 -9.94
N ARG A 87 -7.84 34.29 -8.81
CA ARG A 87 -8.01 35.70 -8.43
C ARG A 87 -7.23 36.62 -9.35
N LEU A 88 -5.99 36.26 -9.66
CA LEU A 88 -5.15 36.98 -10.60
C LEU A 88 -5.76 36.95 -12.02
N TRP A 89 -6.29 35.81 -12.44
CA TRP A 89 -6.99 35.67 -13.71
C TRP A 89 -8.24 36.55 -13.78
N LEU A 90 -9.06 36.58 -12.72
CA LEU A 90 -10.26 37.41 -12.65
C LEU A 90 -9.93 38.92 -12.66
N LEU A 91 -8.85 39.32 -11.99
CA LEU A 91 -8.33 40.69 -12.00
C LEU A 91 -7.77 41.11 -13.37
N LEU A 92 -7.21 40.17 -14.15
CA LEU A 92 -6.68 40.43 -15.49
C LEU A 92 -7.76 40.44 -16.58
N LEU A 93 -8.84 39.64 -16.43
CA LEU A 93 -9.97 39.62 -17.36
C LEU A 93 -11.04 40.69 -17.05
N GLY A 94 -11.05 41.25 -15.83
CA GLY A 94 -11.93 42.35 -15.45
C GLY A 94 -11.48 43.67 -16.05
N LYS A 95 -11.95 43.94 -17.28
CA LYS A 95 -12.26 45.30 -17.72
C LYS A 95 -13.67 45.68 -17.31
#